data_AF-A0A534NY17-F1
#
_entry.id   AF-A0A534NY17-F1
#
_cell.length_a   1.000
_cell.length_b   1.000
_cell.length_c   1.000
_cell.angle_alpha   90.00
_cell.angle_beta   90.00
_cell.angle_gamma   90.00
#
_symmetry.space_group_name_H-M   'P 1'
#
loop_
_entity.id
_entity.type
_entity.pdbx_description
1 polymer ?
#
loop_
_entity_poly.entity_id
_entity_poly.type
_entity_poly.pdbx_seq_one_letter_code
_entity_poly.pdbx_strand_id
1 'polypeptide(L)'
;MKALFVLLLAAPAFAQERKDPRVEKIVERIDAARMQSTVARLVSFGTRLTISDPNDPVRGIGAARKWLAGEFAAIARKPGARVKPFEDRFTAPVGRRIPAPVEIVNLGVVVPGTDAARVKQAIVMTGHYDSMPS
;
A
#
# COMPACT_ATOMS: atom_id res chain seq x y z
N MET A 1 51.35 46.66 -22.13
CA MET A 1 49.89 46.95 -22.09
C MET A 1 49.15 45.65 -21.82
N LYS A 2 48.40 45.63 -20.70
CA LYS A 2 47.23 44.80 -20.35
C LYS A 2 47.27 43.30 -20.66
N ALA A 3 47.62 42.49 -19.66
CA ALA A 3 47.22 41.09 -19.58
C ALA A 3 45.73 41.02 -19.22
N LEU A 4 44.92 40.37 -20.06
CA LEU A 4 43.48 40.18 -19.87
C LEU A 4 43.26 38.93 -19.02
N PHE A 5 42.84 39.11 -17.77
CA PHE A 5 42.50 38.02 -16.86
C PHE A 5 41.03 37.64 -17.09
N VAL A 6 40.77 36.48 -17.70
CA VAL A 6 39.42 35.94 -17.85
C VAL A 6 39.05 35.23 -16.55
N LEU A 7 38.15 35.84 -15.79
CA LEU A 7 37.58 35.23 -14.59
C LEU A 7 36.49 34.24 -15.02
N LEU A 8 36.77 32.93 -14.99
CA LEU A 8 35.74 31.90 -15.10
C LEU A 8 34.91 31.89 -13.81
N LEU A 9 33.71 32.47 -13.85
CA LEU A 9 32.69 32.26 -12.83
C LEU A 9 32.14 30.84 -12.99
N ALA A 10 32.65 29.91 -12.18
CA ALA A 10 32.04 28.60 -12.01
C ALA A 10 30.72 28.79 -11.24
N ALA A 11 29.60 28.79 -11.96
CA ALA A 11 28.29 28.69 -11.33
C ALA A 11 28.17 27.29 -10.70
N PRO A 12 27.72 27.16 -9.43
CA PRO A 12 27.43 25.86 -8.87
C PRO A 12 26.28 25.26 -9.68
N ALA A 13 26.59 24.23 -10.47
CA ALA A 13 25.57 23.35 -11.02
C ALA A 13 24.95 22.60 -9.85
N PHE A 14 23.93 23.18 -9.22
CA PHE A 14 22.99 22.38 -8.43
C PHE A 14 22.47 21.33 -9.41
N ALA A 15 22.87 20.08 -9.20
CA ALA A 15 22.24 18.96 -9.86
C ALA A 15 20.77 18.96 -9.42
N GLN A 16 19.92 19.67 -10.17
CA GLN A 16 18.48 19.53 -10.03
C GLN A 16 18.20 18.08 -10.37
N GLU A 17 17.87 17.31 -9.34
CA GLU A 17 17.36 15.96 -9.50
C GLU A 17 16.12 16.07 -10.39
N ARG A 18 16.29 15.70 -11.67
CA ARG A 18 15.25 15.88 -12.67
C ARG A 18 14.15 14.89 -12.37
N LYS A 19 13.08 15.35 -11.73
CA LYS A 19 11.89 14.55 -11.42
C LYS A 19 11.36 13.93 -12.71
N ASP A 20 11.05 12.64 -12.65
CA ASP A 20 10.48 11.92 -13.78
C ASP A 20 9.04 12.42 -14.02
N PRO A 21 8.73 13.01 -15.19
CA PRO A 21 7.39 13.55 -15.46
C PRO A 21 6.28 12.50 -15.37
N ARG A 22 6.61 11.20 -15.53
CA ARG A 22 5.66 10.10 -15.36
C ARG A 22 5.28 9.92 -13.89
N VAL A 23 6.25 10.09 -12.99
CA VAL A 23 6.03 10.01 -11.54
C VAL A 23 5.24 11.23 -11.06
N GLU A 24 5.56 12.43 -11.55
CA GLU A 24 4.81 13.64 -11.20
C GLU A 24 3.32 13.52 -11.55
N LYS A 25 2.99 13.04 -12.75
CA LYS A 25 1.60 12.76 -13.15
C LYS A 25 0.91 11.71 -12.28
N ILE A 26 1.64 10.77 -11.68
CA ILE A 26 1.05 9.80 -10.74
C ILE A 26 0.76 10.49 -9.40
N VAL A 27 1.68 11.31 -8.91
CA VAL A 27 1.53 12.06 -7.66
C VAL A 27 0.36 13.05 -7.75
N GLU A 28 0.19 13.74 -8.88
CA GLU A 28 -0.93 14.65 -9.12
C GLU A 28 -2.31 13.96 -9.06
N ARG A 29 -2.36 12.65 -9.31
CA ARG A 29 -3.61 11.87 -9.26
C ARG A 29 -3.97 11.38 -7.86
N ILE A 30 -3.13 11.65 -6.86
CA ILE A 30 -3.41 11.31 -5.47
C ILE A 30 -4.54 12.19 -4.95
N ASP A 31 -5.60 11.55 -4.48
CA ASP A 31 -6.78 12.21 -3.93
C ASP A 31 -6.81 12.02 -2.41
N ALA A 32 -6.51 13.11 -1.68
CA ALA A 32 -6.49 13.12 -0.23
C ALA A 32 -7.87 12.83 0.39
N ALA A 33 -8.96 13.31 -0.22
CA ALA A 33 -10.31 13.06 0.29
C ALA A 33 -10.66 11.58 0.19
N ARG A 34 -10.28 10.94 -0.93
CA ARG A 34 -10.42 9.49 -1.09
C ARG A 34 -9.61 8.72 -0.04
N MET A 35 -8.35 9.11 0.21
CA MET A 35 -7.54 8.48 1.26
C MET A 35 -8.19 8.59 2.65
N GLN A 36 -8.70 9.77 3.00
CA GLN A 36 -9.41 9.98 4.27
C GLN A 36 -10.69 9.13 4.35
N SER A 37 -11.43 8.98 3.26
CA SER A 37 -12.62 8.11 3.24
C SER A 37 -12.28 6.65 3.53
N THR A 38 -11.17 6.12 3.00
CA THR A 38 -10.66 4.78 3.32
C THR A 38 -10.32 4.64 4.80
N VAL A 39 -9.62 5.62 5.37
CA VAL A 39 -9.26 5.63 6.80
C VAL A 39 -10.52 5.65 7.66
N ALA A 40 -11.46 6.57 7.39
CA ALA A 40 -12.72 6.68 8.11
C ALA A 40 -13.54 5.39 8.00
N ARG A 41 -13.56 4.75 6.82
CA ARG A 41 -14.23 3.48 6.62
C ARG A 41 -13.61 2.38 7.47
N LEU A 42 -12.28 2.26 7.48
CA LEU A 42 -11.60 1.28 8.33
C LEU A 42 -11.89 1.52 9.81
N VAL A 43 -11.89 2.78 10.27
CA VAL A 43 -12.24 3.15 11.65
C VAL A 43 -13.70 2.80 11.97
N SER A 44 -14.62 2.96 11.02
CA SER A 44 -16.05 2.72 11.23
C SER A 44 -16.42 1.28 11.60
N PHE A 45 -15.54 0.30 11.35
CA PHE A 45 -15.73 -1.08 11.81
C PHE A 45 -15.62 -1.22 13.34
N GLY A 46 -15.24 -0.15 14.05
CA GLY A 46 -15.26 -0.01 15.50
C GLY A 46 -14.13 -0.73 16.22
N THR A 47 -13.76 -1.93 15.78
CA THR A 47 -12.50 -2.60 16.14
C THR A 47 -12.01 -3.38 14.93
N ARG A 48 -10.70 -3.57 14.83
CA ARG A 48 -10.09 -4.53 13.90
C ARG A 48 -9.10 -5.39 14.69
N LEU A 49 -9.40 -5.68 15.95
CA LEU A 49 -8.58 -6.57 16.76
C LEU A 49 -8.47 -7.93 16.07
N THR A 50 -7.25 -8.47 15.96
CA THR A 50 -6.94 -9.71 15.25
C THR A 50 -7.83 -10.89 15.68
N ILE A 51 -8.24 -10.90 16.95
CA ILE A 51 -9.08 -11.94 17.58
C ILE A 51 -10.55 -11.54 17.73
N SER A 52 -10.99 -10.46 17.09
CA SER A 52 -12.43 -10.11 17.03
C SER A 52 -13.19 -11.09 16.13
N ASP A 53 -14.53 -11.13 16.28
CA ASP A 53 -15.38 -12.08 15.54
C ASP A 53 -15.13 -11.98 14.03
N PRO A 54 -14.68 -13.07 13.37
CA PRO A 54 -14.40 -13.07 11.94
C PRO A 54 -15.68 -13.11 11.08
N ASN A 55 -16.84 -13.35 11.68
CA ASN A 55 -18.11 -13.54 10.99
C ASN A 55 -19.10 -12.38 11.14
N ASP A 56 -18.81 -11.40 12.01
CA ASP A 56 -19.64 -10.20 12.13
C ASP A 56 -19.61 -9.42 10.79
N PRO A 57 -20.77 -9.17 10.16
CA PRO A 57 -20.83 -8.53 8.86
C PRO A 57 -20.64 -7.01 8.90
N VAL A 58 -20.70 -6.39 10.09
CA VAL A 58 -20.73 -4.94 10.27
C VAL A 58 -19.54 -4.43 11.09
N ARG A 59 -19.13 -5.16 12.13
CA ARG A 59 -18.09 -4.76 13.08
C ARG A 59 -16.90 -5.72 13.01
N GLY A 60 -15.71 -5.27 13.39
CA GLY A 60 -14.59 -6.19 13.61
C GLY A 60 -13.69 -6.43 12.39
N ILE A 61 -12.71 -7.32 12.60
CA ILE A 61 -11.71 -7.71 11.60
C ILE A 61 -12.35 -8.38 10.37
N GLY A 62 -13.41 -9.18 10.57
CA GLY A 62 -14.12 -9.88 9.50
C GLY A 62 -14.77 -8.93 8.50
N ALA A 63 -15.54 -7.96 8.99
CA ALA A 63 -16.16 -6.92 8.17
C ALA A 63 -15.11 -6.09 7.41
N ALA A 64 -14.03 -5.69 8.08
CA ALA A 64 -12.94 -4.92 7.47
C ALA A 64 -12.23 -5.69 6.36
N ARG A 65 -11.90 -6.97 6.60
CA ARG A 65 -11.30 -7.88 5.61
C ARG A 65 -12.17 -7.99 4.36
N LYS A 66 -13.47 -8.26 4.54
CA LYS A 66 -14.41 -8.40 3.42
C LYS A 66 -14.49 -7.12 2.59
N TRP A 67 -14.51 -5.96 3.25
CA TRP A 67 -14.52 -4.67 2.57
C TRP A 67 -13.23 -4.42 1.77
N LEU A 68 -12.05 -4.62 2.37
CA LEU A 68 -10.76 -4.48 1.69
C LEU A 68 -10.60 -5.43 0.50
N ALA A 69 -11.01 -6.70 0.65
CA ALA A 69 -11.02 -7.66 -0.45
C ALA A 69 -11.91 -7.18 -1.61
N GLY A 70 -13.06 -6.58 -1.29
CA GLY A 70 -13.94 -5.92 -2.26
C GLY A 70 -13.28 -4.76 -3.00
N GLU A 71 -12.54 -3.90 -2.29
CA GLU A 71 -11.80 -2.79 -2.89
C GLU A 71 -10.72 -3.28 -3.86
N PHE A 72 -9.94 -4.30 -3.48
CA PHE A 72 -8.95 -4.91 -4.35
C PHE A 72 -9.59 -5.56 -5.59
N ALA A 73 -10.71 -6.27 -5.41
CA ALA A 73 -11.47 -6.83 -6.53
C ALA A 73 -12.02 -5.73 -7.45
N ALA A 74 -12.51 -4.61 -6.91
CA ALA A 74 -13.00 -3.49 -7.71
C ALA A 74 -11.88 -2.84 -8.53
N ILE A 75 -10.67 -2.71 -7.97
CA ILE A 75 -9.49 -2.24 -8.69
C ILE A 75 -9.13 -3.20 -9.83
N ALA A 76 -9.13 -4.51 -9.57
CA ALA A 76 -8.78 -5.53 -10.56
C ALA A 76 -9.77 -5.63 -11.72
N ARG A 77 -11.02 -5.21 -11.55
CA ARG A 77 -12.05 -5.21 -12.61
C ARG A 77 -11.99 -4.00 -13.55
N LYS A 78 -11.16 -3.00 -13.27
CA LYS A 78 -11.05 -1.82 -14.14
C LYS A 78 -10.46 -2.21 -15.50
N PRO A 79 -10.95 -1.62 -16.61
CA PRO A 79 -10.38 -1.87 -17.92
C PRO A 79 -8.85 -1.63 -17.93
N GLY A 80 -8.10 -2.60 -18.45
CA GLY A 80 -6.64 -2.55 -18.52
C GLY A 80 -5.90 -2.81 -17.19
N ALA A 81 -6.60 -3.16 -16.12
CA ALA A 81 -5.95 -3.52 -14.85
C ALA A 81 -5.15 -4.84 -15.01
N ARG A 82 -3.90 -4.82 -14.54
CA ARG A 82 -3.02 -6.01 -14.45
C ARG A 82 -2.91 -6.56 -13.02
N VAL A 83 -3.71 -6.00 -12.11
CA VAL A 83 -3.68 -6.27 -10.67
C VAL A 83 -4.35 -7.61 -10.39
N LYS A 84 -3.68 -8.49 -9.63
CA LYS A 84 -4.20 -9.78 -9.20
C LYS A 84 -4.35 -9.81 -7.68
N PRO A 85 -5.57 -9.68 -7.13
CA PRO A 85 -5.82 -9.82 -5.71
C PRO A 85 -5.54 -11.25 -5.23
N PHE A 86 -5.11 -11.38 -3.98
CA PHE A 86 -4.97 -12.66 -3.32
C PHE A 86 -5.27 -12.55 -1.82
N GLU A 87 -5.59 -13.70 -1.24
CA GLU A 87 -5.63 -13.92 0.19
C GLU A 87 -4.57 -14.95 0.56
N ASP A 88 -3.79 -14.64 1.59
CA ASP A 88 -2.89 -15.59 2.24
C ASP A 88 -3.45 -15.88 3.63
N ARG A 89 -3.69 -17.16 3.91
CA ARG A 89 -4.43 -17.62 5.09
C ARG A 89 -3.57 -18.58 5.87
N PHE A 90 -3.47 -18.34 7.17
CA PHE A 90 -2.78 -19.26 8.08
C PHE A 90 -3.41 -19.21 9.46
N THR A 91 -3.28 -20.30 10.20
CA THR A 91 -3.71 -20.35 11.61
C THR A 91 -2.55 -19.94 12.50
N ALA A 92 -2.69 -18.81 13.18
CA ALA A 92 -1.73 -18.40 14.20
C ALA A 92 -1.91 -19.25 15.47
N PRO A 93 -0.82 -19.79 16.04
CA PRO A 93 -0.89 -20.58 17.27
C PRO A 93 -1.19 -19.69 18.48
N VAL A 94 -1.49 -20.34 19.61
CA VAL A 94 -1.62 -19.67 20.90
C VAL A 94 -0.33 -18.91 21.22
N GLY A 95 -0.47 -17.69 21.72
CA GLY A 95 0.64 -16.83 22.11
C GLY A 95 0.19 -15.71 23.03
N ARG A 96 1.12 -14.83 23.39
CA ARG A 96 0.88 -13.76 24.38
C ARG A 96 -0.36 -12.89 24.10
N ARG A 97 -0.72 -12.67 22.83
CA ARG A 97 -1.88 -11.85 22.41
C ARG A 97 -3.01 -12.66 21.76
N ILE A 98 -2.83 -13.98 21.64
CA ILE A 98 -3.72 -14.90 20.91
C ILE A 98 -4.05 -16.03 21.88
N PRO A 99 -5.19 -15.98 22.59
CA PRO A 99 -5.51 -16.94 23.66
C PRO A 99 -5.92 -18.32 23.12
N ALA A 100 -6.36 -18.39 21.86
CA ALA A 100 -6.75 -19.60 21.16
C ALA A 100 -6.32 -19.48 19.68
N PRO A 101 -6.08 -20.60 18.97
CA PRO A 101 -5.74 -20.55 17.55
C PRO A 101 -6.72 -19.69 16.75
N VAL A 102 -6.20 -18.78 15.94
CA VAL A 102 -7.00 -17.83 15.15
C VAL A 102 -6.57 -17.87 13.69
N GLU A 103 -7.53 -17.90 12.76
CA GLU A 103 -7.23 -17.73 11.33
C GLU A 103 -6.85 -16.26 11.09
N ILE A 104 -5.62 -16.03 10.61
CA ILE A 104 -5.18 -14.74 10.10
C ILE A 104 -5.25 -14.78 8.59
N VAL A 105 -5.82 -13.71 8.02
CA VAL A 105 -5.93 -13.53 6.57
C VAL A 105 -5.24 -12.25 6.16
N ASN A 106 -4.13 -12.40 5.45
CA ASN A 106 -3.42 -11.34 4.78
C ASN A 106 -4.09 -11.07 3.43
N LEU A 107 -4.35 -9.80 3.14
CA LEU A 107 -4.88 -9.36 1.86
C LEU A 107 -3.78 -8.67 1.07
N GLY A 108 -3.68 -8.98 -0.22
CA GLY A 108 -2.69 -8.35 -1.07
C GLY A 108 -3.12 -8.27 -2.52
N VAL A 109 -2.29 -7.57 -3.30
CA VAL A 109 -2.39 -7.52 -4.75
C VAL A 109 -1.02 -7.70 -5.37
N VAL A 110 -0.96 -8.43 -6.47
CA VAL A 110 0.25 -8.58 -7.28
C VAL A 110 0.06 -7.85 -8.61
N VAL A 111 1.05 -7.04 -8.99
CA VAL A 111 1.14 -6.47 -10.34
C VAL A 111 2.30 -7.17 -11.05
N PRO A 112 2.06 -8.07 -12.01
CA PRO A 112 3.13 -8.76 -12.70
C PRO A 112 4.03 -7.77 -13.45
N GLY A 113 5.34 -7.89 -13.24
CA GLY A 113 6.34 -7.21 -14.06
C GLY A 113 6.27 -7.67 -15.51
N THR A 114 6.75 -6.83 -16.43
CA THR A 114 6.84 -7.15 -17.86
C THR A 114 8.26 -7.45 -18.32
N ASP A 115 9.25 -7.24 -17.46
CA ASP A 115 10.67 -7.47 -17.76
C ASP A 115 11.05 -8.94 -17.46
N ALA A 116 11.29 -9.71 -18.52
CA ALA A 116 11.68 -11.11 -18.45
C ALA A 116 13.07 -11.33 -17.79
N ALA A 117 13.92 -10.31 -17.71
CA ALA A 117 15.20 -10.42 -16.99
C ALA A 117 15.01 -10.30 -15.46
N ARG A 118 13.87 -9.80 -14.99
CA ARG A 118 13.60 -9.48 -13.58
C ARG A 118 12.48 -10.31 -12.95
N VAL A 119 12.14 -11.47 -13.52
CA VAL A 119 11.00 -12.29 -13.06
C VAL A 119 11.11 -12.73 -11.59
N LYS A 120 12.33 -12.78 -11.05
CA LYS A 120 12.62 -13.17 -9.66
C LYS A 120 12.74 -11.98 -8.71
N GLN A 121 12.48 -10.76 -9.18
CA GLN A 121 12.54 -9.54 -8.37
C GLN A 121 11.13 -9.01 -8.12
N ALA A 122 10.90 -8.54 -6.90
CA ALA A 122 9.65 -7.91 -6.51
C ALA A 122 9.93 -6.67 -5.65
N ILE A 123 9.09 -5.66 -5.79
CA ILE A 123 8.99 -4.57 -4.83
C ILE A 123 7.81 -4.90 -3.94
N VAL A 124 8.05 -4.99 -2.64
CA VAL A 124 7.03 -5.36 -1.65
C VAL A 124 6.73 -4.15 -0.78
N MET A 125 5.47 -3.77 -0.72
CA MET A 125 4.95 -2.74 0.18
C MET A 125 3.91 -3.40 1.08
N THR A 126 4.09 -3.28 2.39
CA THR A 126 3.23 -3.92 3.39
C THR A 126 2.67 -2.90 4.38
N GLY A 127 1.62 -3.31 5.07
CA GLY A 127 1.03 -2.58 6.17
C GLY A 127 0.08 -3.51 6.93
N HIS A 128 -0.18 -3.19 8.20
CA HIS A 128 -1.15 -3.91 9.01
C HIS A 128 -2.51 -3.19 8.92
N TYR A 129 -3.59 -3.96 8.79
CA TYR A 129 -4.95 -3.41 8.77
C TYR A 129 -5.71 -3.70 10.06
N ASP A 130 -5.20 -4.62 10.89
CA ASP A 130 -5.71 -4.89 12.23
C ASP A 130 -5.36 -3.76 13.20
N SER A 131 -6.06 -3.75 14.33
CA SER A 131 -5.87 -2.78 15.42
C SER A 131 -5.55 -3.52 16.71
N MET A 132 -5.00 -2.79 17.68
CA MET A 132 -4.87 -3.27 19.06
C MET A 132 -6.19 -3.08 19.83
N PRO A 133 -6.36 -3.75 20.98
CA PRO A 133 -7.45 -3.41 21.91
C PRO A 133 -7.29 -1.95 22.34
N SER A 134 -8.34 -1.15 22.19
CA SER A 134 -8.47 0.18 22.79
C SER A 134 -9.07 0.08 24.18
#